data_AF-A0A1Q3BXN5-F1
#
_entry.id   AF-A0A1Q3BXN5-F1
#
_cell.length_a   1.000
_cell.length_b   1.000
_cell.length_c   1.000
_cell.angle_alpha   90.00
_cell.angle_beta   90.00
_cell.angle_gamma   90.00
#
_symmetry.space_group_name_H-M   'P 1'
#
loop_
_entity.id
_entity.type
_entity.pdbx_description
1 polymer ?
#
loop_
_entity_poly.entity_id
_entity_poly.type
_entity_poly.pdbx_seq_one_letter_code
_entity_poly.pdbx_strand_id
1 'polypeptide(L)'
;MTNSLTVILEKNQLTGPNYVDWLRNVKIVLNSEDMDYVLEASMPALPAKDASTEDHAIYKKWVTDEKKVRSYLMASMSKALQVHHESMRDSREVLLHLHELYG
;
A
#
# COMPACT_ATOMS: atom_id res chain seq x y z
N MET A 1 -8.01 3.25 -16.03
CA MET A 1 -7.27 2.15 -16.68
C MET A 1 -6.98 1.11 -15.62
N THR A 2 -7.34 -0.14 -15.87
CA THR A 2 -6.96 -1.26 -15.00
C THR A 2 -5.50 -1.58 -15.28
N ASN A 3 -4.63 -1.46 -14.29
CA ASN A 3 -3.24 -1.87 -14.45
C ASN A 3 -3.21 -3.39 -14.65
N SER A 4 -2.72 -3.85 -15.80
CA SER A 4 -2.68 -5.29 -16.13
C SER A 4 -1.83 -6.10 -15.17
N LEU A 5 -0.93 -5.45 -14.42
CA LEU A 5 -0.09 -6.08 -13.42
C LEU A 5 -0.83 -6.43 -12.12
N THR A 6 -2.04 -5.90 -11.87
CA THR A 6 -2.81 -6.24 -10.65
C THR A 6 -3.18 -7.72 -10.60
N VAL A 7 -3.24 -8.40 -11.75
CA VAL A 7 -3.45 -9.86 -11.83
C VAL A 7 -2.35 -10.65 -11.08
N ILE A 8 -1.15 -10.07 -10.93
CA ILE A 8 -0.06 -10.69 -10.17
C ILE A 8 -0.46 -10.79 -8.69
N LEU A 9 -1.13 -9.79 -8.14
CA LEU A 9 -1.57 -9.76 -6.75
C LEU A 9 -2.65 -10.80 -6.47
N GLU A 10 -3.58 -10.98 -7.40
CA GLU A 10 -4.65 -11.98 -7.29
C GLU A 10 -4.09 -13.41 -7.34
N LYS A 11 -3.11 -13.66 -8.20
CA LYS A 11 -2.50 -15.00 -8.40
C LYS A 11 -1.48 -15.38 -7.32
N ASN A 12 -0.94 -14.39 -6.60
CA ASN A 12 0.14 -14.60 -5.63
C ASN A 12 -0.24 -14.04 -4.26
N GLN A 13 -1.42 -14.42 -3.76
CA GLN A 13 -1.90 -13.94 -2.46
C GLN A 13 -0.93 -14.29 -1.32
N LEU A 14 -0.83 -13.40 -0.33
CA LEU A 14 -0.09 -13.64 0.89
C LEU A 14 -0.79 -14.72 1.72
N THR A 15 -0.05 -15.79 2.02
CA THR A 15 -0.48 -16.90 2.90
C THR A 15 0.34 -16.99 4.18
N GLY A 16 1.36 -16.13 4.32
CA GLY A 16 2.32 -16.12 5.42
C GLY A 16 3.70 -16.55 4.94
N PRO A 17 3.95 -17.86 4.67
CA PRO A 17 5.27 -18.35 4.29
C PRO A 17 5.88 -17.74 3.02
N ASN A 18 5.05 -17.19 2.13
CA ASN A 18 5.48 -16.58 0.87
C ASN A 18 5.71 -15.05 0.96
N TYR A 19 5.88 -14.49 2.17
CA TYR A 19 5.98 -13.04 2.38
C TYR A 19 7.01 -12.34 1.49
N VAL A 20 8.23 -12.88 1.38
CA VAL A 20 9.30 -12.26 0.58
C VAL A 20 8.91 -12.16 -0.90
N ASP A 21 8.33 -13.23 -1.47
CA ASP A 21 7.91 -13.24 -2.86
C ASP A 21 6.65 -12.38 -3.09
N TRP A 22 5.72 -12.40 -2.14
CA TRP A 22 4.54 -11.53 -2.15
C TRP A 22 4.93 -10.05 -2.12
N LEU A 23 5.86 -9.65 -1.23
CA LEU A 23 6.33 -8.27 -1.13
C LEU A 23 7.00 -7.82 -2.43
N ARG A 24 7.79 -8.70 -3.07
CA ARG A 24 8.37 -8.43 -4.39
C ARG A 24 7.28 -8.15 -5.43
N ASN A 25 6.23 -8.96 -5.46
CA ASN A 25 5.10 -8.78 -6.38
C ASN A 25 4.32 -7.48 -6.11
N VAL A 26 4.09 -7.14 -4.85
CA VAL A 26 3.48 -5.85 -4.46
C VAL A 26 4.32 -4.68 -4.97
N LYS A 27 5.64 -4.69 -4.72
CA LYS A 27 6.55 -3.62 -5.17
C LYS A 27 6.55 -3.46 -6.70
N ILE A 28 6.48 -4.55 -7.47
CA ILE A 28 6.38 -4.48 -8.94
C ILE A 28 5.14 -3.69 -9.38
N VAL A 29 3.98 -3.98 -8.79
CA VAL A 29 2.73 -3.29 -9.13
C VAL A 29 2.80 -1.81 -8.69
N LEU A 30 3.29 -1.52 -7.48
CA LEU A 30 3.38 -0.15 -6.99
C LEU A 30 4.37 0.70 -7.77
N ASN A 31 5.53 0.15 -8.13
CA ASN A 31 6.53 0.84 -8.94
C ASN A 31 5.98 1.18 -10.34
N SER A 32 5.13 0.33 -10.91
CA SER A 32 4.51 0.60 -12.22
C SER A 32 3.53 1.79 -12.21
N GLU A 33 3.11 2.23 -11.03
CA GLU A 33 2.20 3.37 -10.83
C GLU A 33 2.86 4.53 -10.05
N ASP A 34 4.17 4.46 -9.80
CA ASP A 34 4.91 5.46 -9.02
C ASP A 34 4.32 5.69 -7.61
N MET A 35 3.90 4.62 -6.92
CA MET A 35 3.25 4.66 -5.60
C MET A 35 3.99 3.91 -4.49
N ASP A 36 5.17 3.35 -4.77
CA ASP A 36 5.96 2.59 -3.79
C ASP A 36 6.40 3.42 -2.58
N TYR A 37 6.62 4.73 -2.79
CA TYR A 37 6.92 5.70 -1.74
C TYR A 37 5.91 5.67 -0.58
N VAL A 38 4.66 5.25 -0.81
CA VAL A 38 3.61 5.14 0.21
C VAL A 38 3.99 4.13 1.30
N LEU A 39 4.73 3.07 0.94
CA LEU A 39 5.18 2.05 1.88
C LEU A 39 6.45 2.46 2.63
N GLU A 40 7.22 3.41 2.10
CA GLU A 40 8.56 3.75 2.59
C GLU A 40 8.57 5.04 3.41
N ALA A 41 7.81 6.04 2.98
CA ALA A 41 7.74 7.35 3.61
C ALA A 41 6.52 7.50 4.52
N SER A 42 6.59 8.48 5.42
CA SER A 42 5.45 8.82 6.30
C SER A 42 4.50 9.75 5.55
N MET A 43 3.21 9.65 5.87
CA MET A 43 2.20 10.55 5.32
C MET A 43 2.57 12.02 5.61
N PRO A 44 2.50 12.92 4.61
CA PRO A 44 2.73 14.34 4.83
C PRO A 44 1.68 14.90 5.77
N ALA A 45 2.07 15.89 6.57
CA ALA A 45 1.15 16.60 7.42
C ALA A 45 0.05 17.27 6.58
N LEU A 46 -1.17 17.36 7.15
CA LEU A 46 -2.25 18.11 6.53
C LEU A 46 -1.80 19.58 6.35
N PRO A 47 -1.77 20.12 5.13
CA PRO A 47 -1.37 21.49 4.90
C PRO A 47 -2.33 22.47 5.57
N ALA A 48 -1.78 23.60 6.04
CA ALA A 48 -2.57 24.72 6.53
C ALA A 48 -3.38 25.34 5.39
N LYS A 49 -4.47 26.05 5.72
CA LYS A 49 -5.39 26.63 4.72
C LYS A 49 -4.72 27.62 3.76
N ASP A 50 -3.66 28.28 4.24
CA ASP A 50 -2.86 29.28 3.53
C ASP A 50 -1.55 28.70 2.97
N ALA A 51 -1.31 27.39 3.09
CA ALA A 51 -0.18 26.73 2.47
C ALA A 51 -0.25 26.79 0.94
N SER A 52 0.87 26.52 0.28
CA SER A 52 0.96 26.63 -1.18
C SER A 52 0.02 25.66 -1.89
N THR A 53 -0.35 25.99 -3.14
CA THR A 53 -1.11 25.07 -4.00
C THR A 53 -0.36 23.74 -4.20
N GLU A 54 0.97 23.78 -4.20
CA GLU A 54 1.83 22.61 -4.34
C GLU A 54 1.76 21.69 -3.13
N ASP A 55 1.80 22.23 -1.90
CA ASP A 55 1.65 21.45 -0.67
C ASP A 55 0.30 20.73 -0.62
N HIS A 56 -0.77 21.44 -1.00
CA HIS A 56 -2.11 20.86 -1.11
C HIS A 56 -2.18 19.75 -2.18
N ALA A 57 -1.50 19.93 -3.31
CA ALA A 57 -1.44 18.94 -4.38
C ALA A 57 -0.68 17.67 -3.93
N ILE A 58 0.45 17.84 -3.24
CA ILE A 58 1.24 16.73 -2.67
C ILE A 58 0.40 15.92 -1.68
N TYR A 59 -0.24 16.60 -0.71
CA TYR A 59 -1.10 15.92 0.27
C TYR A 59 -2.25 15.17 -0.39
N LYS A 60 -2.93 15.80 -1.36
CA LYS A 60 -4.04 15.18 -2.09
C LYS A 60 -3.58 13.95 -2.88
N LYS A 61 -2.43 14.04 -3.58
CA LYS A 61 -1.84 12.90 -4.29
C LYS A 61 -1.54 11.77 -3.31
N TRP A 62 -0.89 12.06 -2.18
CA TRP A 62 -0.62 11.07 -1.15
C TRP A 62 -1.89 10.35 -0.69
N VAL A 63 -2.94 11.09 -0.32
CA VAL A 63 -4.22 10.50 0.14
C VAL A 63 -4.85 9.60 -0.95
N THR A 64 -4.75 9.98 -2.22
CA THR A 64 -5.24 9.17 -3.33
C THR A 64 -4.45 7.88 -3.48
N ASP A 65 -3.13 7.98 -3.44
CA ASP A 65 -2.25 6.83 -3.66
C ASP A 65 -2.28 5.87 -2.46
N GLU A 66 -2.32 6.39 -1.22
CA GLU A 66 -2.54 5.61 0.00
C GLU A 66 -3.78 4.71 -0.11
N LYS A 67 -4.91 5.24 -0.58
CA LYS A 67 -6.14 4.45 -0.78
C LYS A 67 -5.97 3.32 -1.78
N LYS A 68 -5.21 3.56 -2.85
CA LYS A 68 -4.92 2.53 -3.86
C LYS A 68 -3.97 1.47 -3.32
N VAL A 69 -2.87 1.89 -2.70
CA VAL A 69 -1.90 0.98 -2.08
C VAL A 69 -2.57 0.11 -1.02
N ARG A 70 -3.40 0.71 -0.16
CA ARG A 70 -4.21 -0.03 0.83
C ARG A 70 -5.08 -1.09 0.16
N SER A 71 -5.72 -0.72 -0.95
CA SER A 71 -6.58 -1.63 -1.71
C SER A 71 -5.77 -2.79 -2.33
N TYR A 72 -4.58 -2.52 -2.87
CA TYR A 72 -3.68 -3.55 -3.40
C TYR A 72 -3.16 -4.49 -2.32
N LEU A 73 -2.72 -3.95 -1.18
CA LEU A 73 -2.30 -4.76 -0.04
C LEU A 73 -3.44 -5.71 0.37
N MET A 74 -4.63 -5.17 0.66
CA MET A 74 -5.75 -6.00 1.12
C MET A 74 -6.19 -7.03 0.08
N ALA A 75 -6.35 -6.64 -1.18
CA ALA A 75 -6.75 -7.57 -2.25
C ALA A 75 -5.71 -8.69 -2.49
N SER A 76 -4.43 -8.42 -2.19
CA SER A 76 -3.33 -9.37 -2.33
C SER A 76 -3.14 -10.30 -1.14
N MET A 77 -3.99 -10.23 -0.11
CA MET A 77 -3.91 -11.07 1.08
C MET A 77 -4.99 -12.15 1.09
N SER A 78 -4.71 -13.28 1.77
CA SER A 78 -5.76 -14.22 2.12
C SER A 78 -6.85 -13.56 2.98
N LYS A 79 -8.07 -14.08 2.92
CA LYS A 79 -9.22 -13.54 3.66
C LYS A 79 -8.97 -13.45 5.18
N ALA A 80 -8.24 -14.41 5.74
CA ALA A 80 -7.90 -14.40 7.17
C ALA A 80 -6.99 -13.21 7.53
N LEU A 81 -6.01 -12.92 6.68
CA LEU A 81 -5.11 -11.79 6.87
C LEU A 81 -5.82 -10.46 6.61
N GLN A 82 -6.73 -10.38 5.64
CA GLN A 82 -7.55 -9.17 5.43
C GLN A 82 -8.26 -8.76 6.72
N VAL A 83 -9.04 -9.66 7.33
CA VAL A 83 -9.79 -9.36 8.56
C VAL A 83 -8.87 -8.87 9.69
N HIS A 84 -7.68 -9.46 9.83
CA HIS A 84 -6.73 -9.05 10.87
C HIS A 84 -6.17 -7.63 10.63
N HIS A 85 -6.05 -7.19 9.38
CA HIS A 85 -5.39 -5.93 9.03
C HIS A 85 -6.37 -4.83 8.59
N GLU A 86 -7.69 -5.04 8.66
CA GLU A 86 -8.72 -4.06 8.28
C GLU A 86 -8.70 -2.79 9.14
N SER A 87 -8.44 -2.92 10.44
CA SER A 87 -8.46 -1.79 11.40
C SER A 87 -7.17 -0.98 11.44
N MET A 88 -6.10 -1.43 10.77
CA MET A 88 -4.83 -0.71 10.72
C MET A 88 -4.97 0.59 9.93
N ARG A 89 -4.24 1.59 10.41
CA ARG A 89 -4.39 3.01 10.05
C ARG A 89 -4.01 3.27 8.60
N ASP A 90 -2.90 2.73 8.17
CA ASP A 90 -2.31 2.99 6.86
C ASP A 90 -1.55 1.77 6.31
N SER A 91 -1.20 1.85 5.04
CA SER A 91 -0.52 0.80 4.29
C SER A 91 0.86 0.45 4.86
N ARG A 92 1.53 1.44 5.46
CA ARG A 92 2.85 1.24 6.07
C ARG A 92 2.75 0.45 7.37
N GLU A 93 1.79 0.77 8.24
CA GLU A 93 1.51 0.01 9.47
C GLU A 93 1.17 -1.45 9.15
N VAL A 94 0.36 -1.69 8.12
CA VAL A 94 0.05 -3.03 7.61
C VAL A 94 1.32 -3.77 7.19
N LEU A 95 2.17 -3.13 6.38
CA LEU A 95 3.41 -3.74 5.90
C LEU A 95 4.38 -4.07 7.04
N LEU A 96 4.53 -3.16 7.99
CA LEU A 96 5.41 -3.35 9.16
C LEU A 96 4.94 -4.54 10.00
N HIS A 97 3.65 -4.63 10.31
CA HIS A 97 3.12 -5.77 11.07
C HIS A 97 3.29 -7.09 10.32
N LEU A 98 3.08 -7.12 9.00
CA LEU A 98 3.33 -8.32 8.20
C LEU A 98 4.80 -8.73 8.17
N HIS A 99 5.71 -7.75 8.17
CA HIS A 99 7.15 -7.99 8.29
C HIS A 99 7.49 -8.61 9.65
N GLU A 100 6.89 -8.14 10.74
CA GLU A 100 7.10 -8.71 12.07
C GLU A 100 6.61 -10.17 12.18
N LEU A 101 5.53 -10.52 11.46
CA LEU A 101 4.97 -11.87 11.47
C LEU A 101 5.69 -12.87 10.56
N TYR A 102 6.17 -12.43 9.40
CA TYR A 102 6.59 -13.31 8.30
C TYR A 102 7.91 -12.92 7.61
N GLY A 103 8.53 -11.82 8.04
CA GLY A 103 9.70 -11.20 7.42
C GLY A 103 11.04 -11.83 7.74
#